data_AF-A0AA36IHI3-F1
#
_entry.id   AF-A0AA36IHI3-F1
#
_cell.length_a   1.000
_cell.length_b   1.000
_cell.length_c   1.000
_cell.angle_alpha   90.00
_cell.angle_beta   90.00
_cell.angle_gamma   90.00
#
_symmetry.space_group_name_H-M   'P 1'
#
loop_
_entity.id
_entity.type
_entity.pdbx_description
1 polymer ?
#
loop_
_entity_poly.entity_id
_entity_poly.type
_entity_poly.pdbx_seq_one_letter_code
_entity_poly.pdbx_strand_id
1 'polypeptide(L)'
;MGDLAPFDEAEAGFGEQQKGIIESWGCSDASVVYDSEGGKDLNIAEASVAKACSIQHQGSSKSHVAMGSCDFALLPRIVGETYYGIVGPCGGHTGDYHFHRGFGCLYQESGSHSTKVGVVAGYNLYGKWEDYANNQLPLLDACGAHFGPTPESSSNVYHYHVQDQAPFTVGCYGPSASNGLVSVAECRALYPKCDNDGGAGTAIETHAGTVTYDKFCPCWDGAGSNMGTNIVELPALSTSAISYTAGPTTTTTWTAISSASTARMSKLFSLTAAVFTLLVR
;
A
#
# COMPACT_ATOMS: atom_id res chain seq x y z
N MET A 1 7.11 -27.93 -0.52
CA MET A 1 6.83 -26.66 -1.23
C MET A 1 5.80 -25.96 -0.38
N GLY A 2 6.25 -25.28 0.67
CA GLY A 2 5.41 -24.62 1.65
C GLY A 2 5.33 -23.13 1.33
N ASP A 3 4.13 -22.57 1.45
CA ASP A 3 3.74 -21.15 1.53
C ASP A 3 4.82 -20.15 1.09
N LEU A 4 4.83 -19.86 -0.21
CA LEU A 4 5.60 -18.79 -0.84
C LEU A 4 4.72 -17.58 -1.18
N ALA A 5 3.74 -17.28 -0.33
CA ALA A 5 3.03 -16.01 -0.39
C ALA A 5 3.92 -14.94 0.29
N PRO A 6 4.41 -13.92 -0.43
CA PRO A 6 5.08 -12.77 0.16
C PRO A 6 4.03 -11.92 0.86
N PHE A 7 4.27 -11.58 2.12
CA PHE A 7 3.69 -10.42 2.79
C PHE A 7 2.17 -10.42 3.07
N ASP A 8 1.85 -10.12 4.34
CA ASP A 8 0.53 -9.73 4.81
C ASP A 8 0.22 -8.29 4.33
N GLU A 9 -0.02 -8.10 3.02
CA GLU A 9 -0.56 -6.82 2.50
C GLU A 9 -1.97 -6.54 3.06
N ALA A 10 -2.59 -7.57 3.61
CA ALA A 10 -3.81 -7.50 4.38
C ALA A 10 -3.52 -7.16 5.84
N GLU A 11 -4.21 -6.14 6.35
CA GLU A 11 -4.25 -5.85 7.77
C GLU A 11 -4.78 -7.08 8.53
N ALA A 12 -4.09 -7.45 9.62
CA ALA A 12 -4.52 -8.52 10.55
C ALA A 12 -5.80 -8.16 11.33
N GLY A 13 -6.41 -7.03 10.99
CA GLY A 13 -7.61 -6.51 11.62
C GLY A 13 -7.34 -5.74 12.91
N PHE A 14 -8.40 -5.15 13.46
CA PHE A 14 -8.33 -4.33 14.66
C PHE A 14 -9.03 -5.01 15.83
N GLY A 15 -8.47 -4.88 17.03
CA GLY A 15 -9.09 -5.33 18.26
C GLY A 15 -8.85 -4.38 19.43
N GLU A 16 -9.19 -4.83 20.63
CA GLU A 16 -9.12 -4.04 21.85
C GLU A 16 -7.70 -3.49 22.13
N GLN A 17 -6.67 -4.23 21.73
CA GLN A 17 -5.27 -3.78 21.88
C GLN A 17 -4.97 -2.49 21.11
N GLN A 18 -5.68 -2.25 20.00
CA GLN A 18 -5.51 -1.06 19.17
C GLN A 18 -6.44 0.11 19.57
N LYS A 19 -7.28 -0.04 20.61
CA LYS A 19 -8.27 0.97 21.03
C LYS A 19 -7.70 2.38 21.09
N GLY A 20 -6.61 2.57 21.83
CA GLY A 20 -6.01 3.90 22.01
C GLY A 20 -5.48 4.52 20.71
N ILE A 21 -4.98 3.70 19.79
CA ILE A 21 -4.50 4.15 18.48
C ILE A 21 -5.69 4.55 17.60
N ILE A 22 -6.75 3.73 17.59
CA ILE A 22 -7.98 4.00 16.84
C ILE A 22 -8.66 5.29 17.31
N GLU A 23 -8.75 5.48 18.63
CA GLU A 23 -9.27 6.70 19.24
C GLU A 23 -8.41 7.92 18.87
N SER A 24 -7.08 7.75 18.79
CA SER A 24 -6.18 8.82 18.36
C SER A 24 -6.37 9.25 16.89
N TRP A 25 -6.95 8.39 16.04
CA TRP A 25 -7.35 8.75 14.68
C TRP A 25 -8.62 9.62 14.61
N GLY A 26 -9.26 9.88 15.75
CA GLY A 26 -10.51 10.64 15.85
C GLY A 26 -11.76 9.76 15.89
N CYS A 27 -11.61 8.46 16.16
CA CYS A 27 -12.75 7.55 16.36
C CYS A 27 -13.28 7.68 17.79
N SER A 28 -14.56 8.00 17.98
CA SER A 28 -15.13 8.13 19.34
C SER A 28 -15.38 6.80 20.04
N ASP A 29 -15.61 5.74 19.27
CA ASP A 29 -15.79 4.37 19.75
C ASP A 29 -14.96 3.45 18.86
N ALA A 30 -13.83 2.96 19.37
CA ALA A 30 -12.95 2.09 18.60
C ALA A 30 -13.58 0.75 18.23
N SER A 31 -14.60 0.29 18.97
CA SER A 31 -15.19 -1.03 18.74
C SER A 31 -15.91 -1.15 17.40
N VAL A 32 -16.32 -0.02 16.81
CA VAL A 32 -17.01 0.01 15.51
C VAL A 32 -16.11 -0.37 14.33
N VAL A 33 -14.79 -0.40 14.53
CA VAL A 33 -13.81 -0.83 13.52
C VAL A 33 -13.11 -2.13 13.88
N TYR A 34 -13.50 -2.79 14.98
CA TYR A 34 -12.92 -4.08 15.31
C TYR A 34 -13.28 -5.10 14.22
N ASP A 35 -12.25 -5.80 13.77
CA ASP A 35 -12.32 -6.80 12.71
C ASP A 35 -11.34 -7.89 13.11
N SER A 36 -11.84 -8.97 13.73
CA SER A 36 -10.99 -10.08 14.17
C SER A 36 -10.52 -10.96 13.03
N GLU A 37 -11.12 -10.80 11.84
CA GLU A 37 -10.73 -11.54 10.65
C GLU A 37 -9.58 -10.82 9.93
N GLY A 38 -9.67 -9.49 9.79
CA GLY A 38 -8.72 -8.72 9.00
C GLY A 38 -8.93 -8.96 7.51
N GLY A 39 -7.83 -9.06 6.74
CA GLY A 39 -7.89 -9.44 5.33
C GLY A 39 -8.04 -8.27 4.35
N LYS A 40 -8.05 -7.02 4.84
CA LYS A 40 -8.23 -5.82 4.01
C LYS A 40 -6.88 -5.19 3.69
N ASP A 41 -6.66 -4.80 2.44
CA ASP A 41 -5.54 -3.94 2.10
C ASP A 41 -5.71 -2.55 2.75
N LEU A 42 -4.64 -1.76 2.76
CA LEU A 42 -4.64 -0.47 3.45
C LEU A 42 -5.68 0.51 2.90
N ASN A 43 -5.93 0.57 1.58
CA ASN A 43 -6.90 1.49 0.99
C ASN A 43 -8.32 1.18 1.51
N ILE A 44 -8.69 -0.10 1.54
CA ILE A 44 -10.01 -0.56 2.01
C ILE A 44 -10.13 -0.44 3.53
N ALA A 45 -9.05 -0.73 4.28
CA ALA A 45 -9.01 -0.52 5.72
C ALA A 45 -9.20 0.96 6.08
N GLU A 46 -8.47 1.87 5.43
CA GLU A 46 -8.58 3.32 5.66
C GLU A 46 -9.97 3.85 5.32
N ALA A 47 -10.53 3.45 4.18
CA ALA A 47 -11.86 3.87 3.75
C ALA A 47 -12.99 3.39 4.68
N SER A 48 -12.92 2.13 5.12
CA SER A 48 -13.92 1.54 6.02
C SER A 48 -13.80 2.09 7.45
N VAL A 49 -12.58 2.31 7.96
CA VAL A 49 -12.35 2.97 9.25
C VAL A 49 -12.90 4.39 9.23
N ALA A 50 -12.59 5.17 8.19
CA ALA A 50 -13.09 6.53 8.06
C ALA A 50 -14.63 6.58 8.08
N LYS A 51 -15.28 5.62 7.43
CA LYS A 51 -16.74 5.47 7.43
C LYS A 51 -17.29 5.12 8.81
N ALA A 52 -16.82 4.03 9.40
CA ALA A 52 -17.34 3.53 10.67
C ALA A 52 -17.12 4.53 11.83
N CYS A 53 -15.96 5.20 11.84
CA CYS A 53 -15.64 6.24 12.81
C CYS A 53 -16.27 7.61 12.51
N SER A 54 -17.06 7.74 11.44
CA SER A 54 -17.67 9.02 11.01
C SER A 54 -16.65 10.15 10.85
N ILE A 55 -15.44 9.82 10.39
CA ILE A 55 -14.40 10.80 10.08
C ILE A 55 -14.87 11.60 8.86
N GLN A 56 -14.89 12.92 8.98
CA GLN A 56 -15.32 13.83 7.93
C GLN A 56 -14.17 14.71 7.43
N HIS A 57 -14.34 15.25 6.22
CA HIS A 57 -13.44 16.23 5.63
C HIS A 57 -13.33 17.45 6.53
N GLN A 58 -12.12 17.74 7.02
CA GLN A 58 -11.84 18.95 7.77
C GLN A 58 -11.17 19.99 6.87
N GLY A 59 -11.97 20.91 6.31
CA GLY A 59 -11.49 22.17 5.75
C GLY A 59 -10.77 22.13 4.39
N SER A 60 -11.34 22.89 3.43
CA SER A 60 -10.80 23.29 2.12
C SER A 60 -10.61 22.21 1.04
N SER A 61 -11.65 22.06 0.20
CA SER A 61 -11.60 22.26 -1.26
C SER A 61 -10.40 21.72 -2.07
N LYS A 62 -9.76 20.61 -1.70
CA LYS A 62 -8.83 19.92 -2.61
C LYS A 62 -9.58 18.81 -3.33
N SER A 63 -9.66 18.99 -4.64
CA SER A 63 -10.30 18.09 -5.60
C SER A 63 -10.00 16.63 -5.28
N HIS A 64 -11.06 15.88 -5.01
CA HIS A 64 -11.03 14.43 -4.84
C HIS A 64 -10.52 13.80 -6.14
N VAL A 65 -9.45 12.99 -6.05
CA VAL A 65 -9.20 12.00 -7.08
C VAL A 65 -9.95 10.75 -6.62
N ALA A 66 -11.13 10.53 -7.21
CA ALA A 66 -11.84 9.26 -7.10
C ALA A 66 -11.04 8.19 -7.88
N MET A 67 -10.02 7.62 -7.25
CA MET A 67 -9.34 6.45 -7.76
C MET A 67 -10.04 5.23 -7.17
N GLY A 68 -11.04 4.69 -7.88
CA GLY A 68 -11.74 3.45 -7.53
C GLY A 68 -12.44 3.48 -6.16
N SER A 69 -13.76 3.76 -6.16
CA SER A 69 -14.73 3.51 -5.07
C SER A 69 -14.39 3.85 -3.59
N CYS A 70 -13.24 4.47 -3.29
CA CYS A 70 -12.76 4.79 -1.95
C CYS A 70 -12.37 6.28 -1.89
N ASP A 71 -12.92 7.02 -0.91
CA ASP A 71 -12.60 8.43 -0.67
C ASP A 71 -11.33 8.55 0.18
N PHE A 72 -10.16 8.61 -0.49
CA PHE A 72 -8.83 8.67 0.15
C PHE A 72 -8.55 9.92 0.99
N ALA A 73 -9.42 10.92 0.98
CA ALA A 73 -9.14 12.20 1.65
C ALA A 73 -9.47 12.20 3.16
N LEU A 74 -9.93 11.08 3.71
CA LEU A 74 -10.32 10.96 5.13
C LEU A 74 -9.28 10.25 6.00
N LEU A 75 -8.61 9.24 5.46
CA LEU A 75 -7.44 8.56 6.00
C LEU A 75 -6.57 8.04 4.85
N PRO A 76 -5.23 8.22 4.89
CA PRO A 76 -4.53 9.06 5.85
C PRO A 76 -4.81 10.56 5.60
N ARG A 77 -4.75 11.40 6.64
CA ARG A 77 -4.99 12.85 6.55
C ARG A 77 -4.04 13.66 7.42
N ILE A 78 -3.92 14.95 7.11
CA ILE A 78 -3.19 15.92 7.94
C ILE A 78 -4.19 16.97 8.45
N VAL A 79 -4.23 17.20 9.77
CA VAL A 79 -4.99 18.30 10.39
C VAL A 79 -4.01 19.20 11.12
N GLY A 80 -3.86 20.44 10.65
CA GLY A 80 -2.78 21.32 11.11
C GLY A 80 -1.42 20.75 10.73
N GLU A 81 -0.60 20.43 11.73
CA GLU A 81 0.70 19.76 11.55
C GLU A 81 0.66 18.26 11.92
N THR A 82 -0.51 17.76 12.32
CA THR A 82 -0.67 16.39 12.82
C THR A 82 -1.11 15.46 11.71
N TYR A 83 -0.35 14.38 11.51
CA TYR A 83 -0.69 13.29 10.61
C TYR A 83 -1.55 12.24 11.34
N TYR A 84 -2.63 11.81 10.69
CA TYR A 84 -3.53 10.74 11.13
C TYR A 84 -3.59 9.68 10.03
N GLY A 85 -3.26 8.44 10.36
CA GLY A 85 -3.26 7.34 9.40
C GLY A 85 -3.13 6.01 10.12
N ILE A 86 -3.58 4.94 9.46
CA ILE A 86 -3.36 3.57 9.95
C ILE A 86 -1.85 3.34 10.01
N VAL A 87 -1.14 3.58 8.89
CA VAL A 87 0.33 3.62 8.81
C VAL A 87 0.86 5.04 8.98
N GLY A 88 2.10 5.18 9.45
CA GLY A 88 2.77 6.48 9.55
C GLY A 88 3.04 7.13 8.18
N PRO A 89 3.48 8.40 8.14
CA PRO A 89 3.68 9.16 6.89
C PRO A 89 4.75 8.57 5.97
N CYS A 90 5.61 7.71 6.50
CA CYS A 90 6.60 6.96 5.72
C CYS A 90 6.02 5.68 5.09
N GLY A 91 4.75 5.36 5.35
CA GLY A 91 4.04 4.20 4.81
C GLY A 91 4.27 2.89 5.57
N GLY A 92 4.71 2.98 6.83
CA GLY A 92 4.94 1.82 7.71
C GLY A 92 4.58 2.10 9.16
N HIS A 93 4.54 1.05 9.98
CA HIS A 93 4.22 1.13 11.42
C HIS A 93 4.73 -0.06 12.25
N THR A 94 4.43 -0.02 13.56
CA THR A 94 4.75 -0.99 14.65
C THR A 94 6.13 -0.88 15.32
N GLY A 95 6.32 -1.65 16.40
CA GLY A 95 7.58 -1.78 17.15
C GLY A 95 8.66 -2.59 16.41
N ASP A 96 8.24 -3.56 15.57
CA ASP A 96 9.06 -4.20 14.54
C ASP A 96 8.72 -3.53 13.19
N TYR A 97 9.19 -2.29 13.05
CA TYR A 97 8.76 -1.38 11.99
C TYR A 97 8.86 -2.02 10.59
N HIS A 98 7.71 -2.12 9.91
CA HIS A 98 7.60 -2.64 8.54
C HIS A 98 6.73 -1.72 7.68
N PHE A 99 6.90 -1.81 6.36
CA PHE A 99 6.22 -0.97 5.38
C PHE A 99 5.03 -1.71 4.76
N HIS A 100 3.93 -0.99 4.56
CA HIS A 100 2.75 -1.46 3.84
C HIS A 100 2.62 -0.77 2.46
N ARG A 101 3.10 0.47 2.32
CA ARG A 101 3.01 1.22 1.05
C ARG A 101 4.03 2.35 0.95
N GLY A 102 4.20 2.90 -0.24
CA GLY A 102 4.78 4.23 -0.50
C GLY A 102 6.29 4.40 -0.28
N PHE A 103 6.84 3.88 0.83
CA PHE A 103 8.27 3.93 1.16
C PHE A 103 8.82 5.37 1.17
N GLY A 104 7.95 6.36 1.41
CA GLY A 104 8.21 7.78 1.12
C GLY A 104 9.31 8.44 1.95
N CYS A 105 9.87 7.74 2.94
CA CYS A 105 11.02 8.19 3.73
C CYS A 105 12.34 7.50 3.36
N LEU A 106 12.31 6.53 2.44
CA LEU A 106 13.51 5.80 2.02
C LEU A 106 14.16 6.39 0.78
N TYR A 107 13.41 7.17 0.00
CA TYR A 107 13.89 7.75 -1.25
C TYR A 107 13.11 9.02 -1.60
N GLN A 108 13.70 9.83 -2.46
CA GLN A 108 13.04 10.96 -3.10
C GLN A 108 12.95 10.68 -4.59
N GLU A 109 11.79 10.93 -5.17
CA GLU A 109 11.59 10.81 -6.61
C GLU A 109 12.41 11.86 -7.36
N SER A 110 13.27 11.40 -8.25
CA SER A 110 14.13 12.26 -9.07
C SER A 110 14.73 11.47 -10.23
N GLY A 111 15.16 12.18 -11.27
CA GLY A 111 15.84 11.56 -12.41
C GLY A 111 14.91 10.74 -13.30
N SER A 112 15.44 9.66 -13.89
CA SER A 112 14.67 8.70 -14.68
C SER A 112 14.05 7.64 -13.77
N HIS A 113 14.63 6.44 -13.72
CA HIS A 113 14.10 5.32 -12.98
C HIS A 113 14.23 5.52 -11.47
N SER A 114 13.20 5.15 -10.71
CA SER A 114 13.22 5.30 -9.26
C SER A 114 14.35 4.51 -8.59
N THR A 115 14.78 4.99 -7.43
CA THR A 115 15.82 4.38 -6.58
C THR A 115 15.42 2.98 -6.13
N LYS A 116 16.40 2.07 -6.04
CA LYS A 116 16.23 0.75 -5.42
C LYS A 116 15.99 0.90 -3.92
N VAL A 117 14.87 0.35 -3.43
CA VAL A 117 14.45 0.40 -2.03
C VAL A 117 14.43 -0.96 -1.34
N GLY A 118 14.57 -2.07 -2.09
CA GLY A 118 14.56 -3.41 -1.51
C GLY A 118 14.98 -4.52 -2.47
N VAL A 119 14.88 -5.75 -1.98
CA VAL A 119 15.08 -7.00 -2.74
C VAL A 119 13.98 -7.99 -2.33
N VAL A 120 13.35 -8.62 -3.31
CA VAL A 120 12.19 -9.50 -3.18
C VAL A 120 12.44 -10.75 -4.01
N ALA A 121 12.55 -11.92 -3.36
CA ALA A 121 12.84 -13.20 -4.01
C ALA A 121 14.04 -13.17 -5.00
N GLY A 122 15.04 -12.34 -4.72
CA GLY A 122 16.23 -12.19 -5.58
C GLY A 122 16.12 -11.11 -6.68
N TYR A 123 14.96 -10.46 -6.82
CA TYR A 123 14.74 -9.34 -7.73
C TYR A 123 14.73 -8.01 -6.99
N ASN A 124 15.12 -6.93 -7.65
CA ASN A 124 15.12 -5.60 -7.02
C ASN A 124 13.70 -5.05 -6.90
N LEU A 125 13.44 -4.30 -5.82
CA LEU A 125 12.25 -3.46 -5.64
C LEU A 125 12.70 -2.00 -5.74
N TYR A 126 12.07 -1.24 -6.62
CA TYR A 126 12.32 0.19 -6.83
C TYR A 126 11.13 1.03 -6.38
N GLY A 127 11.34 2.33 -6.29
CA GLY A 127 10.25 3.30 -6.11
C GLY A 127 9.25 3.33 -7.28
N LYS A 128 8.37 4.32 -7.29
CA LYS A 128 7.16 4.28 -8.12
C LYS A 128 7.37 4.37 -9.64
N TRP A 129 8.43 5.03 -10.09
CA TRP A 129 8.55 5.48 -11.48
C TRP A 129 9.50 4.62 -12.30
N GLU A 130 9.08 4.31 -13.53
CA GLU A 130 9.96 3.85 -14.60
C GLU A 130 10.81 5.01 -15.15
N ASP A 131 10.18 6.18 -15.29
CA ASP A 131 10.86 7.43 -15.65
C ASP A 131 10.14 8.63 -15.04
N TYR A 132 10.65 9.11 -13.91
CA TYR A 132 10.10 10.25 -13.18
C TYR A 132 10.16 11.55 -14.00
N ALA A 133 11.28 11.82 -14.69
CA ALA A 133 11.46 13.03 -15.50
C ALA A 133 10.47 13.12 -16.66
N ASN A 134 10.02 11.99 -17.19
CA ASN A 134 9.04 11.90 -18.28
C ASN A 134 7.62 11.50 -17.82
N ASN A 135 7.37 11.51 -16.51
CA ASN A 135 6.10 11.09 -15.89
C ASN A 135 5.63 9.69 -16.38
N GLN A 136 6.54 8.73 -16.49
CA GLN A 136 6.22 7.36 -16.91
C GLN A 136 6.08 6.43 -15.70
N LEU A 137 4.92 5.81 -15.56
CA LEU A 137 4.68 4.72 -14.63
C LEU A 137 4.90 3.37 -15.31
N PRO A 138 5.43 2.37 -14.61
CA PRO A 138 5.61 1.04 -15.17
C PRO A 138 4.26 0.38 -15.43
N LEU A 139 4.20 -0.42 -16.50
CA LEU A 139 3.12 -1.38 -16.74
C LEU A 139 3.46 -2.65 -15.99
N LEU A 140 2.77 -2.87 -14.87
CA LEU A 140 3.03 -3.95 -13.93
C LEU A 140 2.12 -5.15 -14.17
N ASP A 141 2.63 -6.33 -13.85
CA ASP A 141 1.91 -7.58 -13.76
C ASP A 141 1.17 -7.72 -12.42
N ALA A 142 0.45 -8.83 -12.23
CA ALA A 142 -0.39 -9.03 -11.06
C ALA A 142 0.39 -9.10 -9.73
N CYS A 143 1.71 -9.30 -9.78
CA CYS A 143 2.56 -9.30 -8.60
C CYS A 143 3.15 -7.91 -8.28
N GLY A 144 2.92 -6.89 -9.12
CA GLY A 144 3.52 -5.56 -8.97
C GLY A 144 4.92 -5.41 -9.58
N ALA A 145 5.26 -6.28 -10.55
CA ALA A 145 6.55 -6.26 -11.24
C ALA A 145 6.41 -6.21 -12.76
N HIS A 146 7.52 -5.95 -13.45
CA HIS A 146 7.57 -6.03 -14.91
C HIS A 146 8.98 -6.36 -15.41
N PHE A 147 9.14 -6.51 -16.73
CA PHE A 147 10.45 -6.58 -17.38
C PHE A 147 10.80 -5.23 -18.01
N GLY A 148 11.86 -4.60 -17.49
CA GLY A 148 12.33 -3.30 -17.98
C GLY A 148 13.82 -3.09 -17.70
N PRO A 149 14.44 -2.07 -18.31
CA PRO A 149 15.78 -1.65 -17.92
C PRO A 149 15.76 -1.13 -16.48
N THR A 150 16.90 -1.13 -15.83
CA THR A 150 17.09 -0.61 -14.48
C THR A 150 18.34 0.27 -14.43
N PRO A 151 18.55 1.08 -13.38
CA PRO A 151 19.80 1.84 -13.24
C PRO A 151 21.07 0.98 -13.34
N GLU A 152 20.98 -0.28 -12.93
CA GLU A 152 22.08 -1.25 -12.92
C GLU A 152 22.20 -2.06 -14.21
N SER A 153 21.18 -2.09 -15.07
CA SER A 153 21.14 -2.91 -16.29
C SER A 153 20.35 -2.27 -17.41
N SER A 154 21.00 -2.07 -18.57
CA SER A 154 20.31 -1.66 -19.80
C SER A 154 19.52 -2.79 -20.48
N SER A 155 19.68 -4.03 -20.03
CA SER A 155 18.87 -5.17 -20.47
C SER A 155 17.60 -5.26 -19.63
N ASN A 156 16.51 -5.73 -20.26
CA ASN A 156 15.25 -5.95 -19.56
C ASN A 156 15.41 -7.06 -18.52
N VAL A 157 15.19 -6.72 -17.26
CA VAL A 157 15.22 -7.63 -16.11
C VAL A 157 13.91 -7.53 -15.36
N TYR A 158 13.48 -8.64 -14.76
CA TYR A 158 12.29 -8.64 -13.91
C TYR A 158 12.56 -7.87 -12.62
N HIS A 159 11.69 -6.93 -12.26
CA HIS A 159 11.81 -6.18 -11.02
C HIS A 159 10.48 -5.57 -10.59
N TYR A 160 10.37 -5.29 -9.29
CA TYR A 160 9.16 -4.77 -8.65
C TYR A 160 9.20 -3.25 -8.52
N HIS A 161 8.02 -2.65 -8.46
CA HIS A 161 7.85 -1.24 -8.15
C HIS A 161 6.92 -1.03 -6.97
N VAL A 162 7.21 0.01 -6.18
CA VAL A 162 6.24 0.61 -5.27
C VAL A 162 5.08 1.20 -6.08
N GLN A 163 3.86 1.10 -5.57
CA GLN A 163 2.63 1.51 -6.24
C GLN A 163 1.77 2.33 -5.28
N ASP A 164 0.95 3.22 -5.85
CA ASP A 164 -0.04 3.98 -5.07
C ASP A 164 -1.31 3.17 -4.77
N GLN A 165 -1.53 2.12 -5.56
CA GLN A 165 -2.66 1.22 -5.47
C GLN A 165 -2.17 -0.17 -5.06
N ALA A 166 -3.05 -0.94 -4.43
CA ALA A 166 -2.78 -2.32 -4.09
C ALA A 166 -2.31 -3.09 -5.35
N PRO A 167 -1.29 -3.95 -5.23
CA PRO A 167 -0.70 -4.47 -3.99
C PRO A 167 0.25 -3.50 -3.24
N PHE A 168 0.43 -2.26 -3.71
CA PHE A 168 1.35 -1.23 -3.17
C PHE A 168 2.83 -1.57 -3.30
N THR A 169 3.18 -2.85 -3.26
CA THR A 169 4.52 -3.36 -3.53
C THR A 169 4.49 -4.70 -4.24
N VAL A 170 4.20 -5.79 -3.53
CA VAL A 170 4.48 -7.17 -3.98
C VAL A 170 3.31 -8.06 -3.64
N GLY A 171 2.39 -8.19 -4.61
CA GLY A 171 1.21 -9.04 -4.44
C GLY A 171 1.51 -10.53 -4.57
N CYS A 172 2.64 -10.92 -5.16
CA CYS A 172 3.12 -12.31 -5.26
C CYS A 172 4.58 -12.37 -5.71
N TYR A 173 5.19 -13.56 -5.71
CA TYR A 173 6.50 -13.75 -6.33
C TYR A 173 6.35 -14.14 -7.80
N GLY A 174 6.85 -13.28 -8.69
CA GLY A 174 7.16 -13.63 -10.07
C GLY A 174 8.67 -13.86 -10.31
N PRO A 175 9.09 -14.00 -11.58
CA PRO A 175 8.25 -14.07 -12.78
C PRO A 175 7.37 -15.33 -12.80
N SER A 176 6.47 -15.43 -13.78
CA SER A 176 5.62 -16.62 -13.93
C SER A 176 6.46 -17.88 -14.19
N ALA A 177 5.86 -19.06 -14.04
CA ALA A 177 6.56 -20.34 -14.25
C ALA A 177 7.11 -20.50 -15.69
N SER A 178 6.59 -19.72 -16.64
CA SER A 178 7.10 -19.64 -18.02
C SER A 178 8.18 -18.56 -18.22
N ASN A 179 8.66 -17.97 -17.14
CA ASN A 179 9.63 -16.85 -17.12
C ASN A 179 9.10 -15.59 -17.84
N GLY A 180 7.80 -15.32 -17.70
CA GLY A 180 7.10 -14.14 -18.22
C GLY A 180 6.43 -13.31 -17.13
N LEU A 181 5.58 -12.36 -17.53
CA LEU A 181 4.72 -11.60 -16.61
C LEU A 181 3.69 -12.53 -15.95
N VAL A 182 3.28 -12.20 -14.72
CA VAL A 182 2.27 -12.95 -13.97
C VAL A 182 0.87 -12.40 -14.25
N SER A 183 -0.02 -13.26 -14.77
CA SER A 183 -1.44 -12.92 -14.94
C SER A 183 -2.20 -12.84 -13.62
N VAL A 184 -3.36 -12.19 -13.62
CA VAL A 184 -4.24 -12.14 -12.42
C VAL A 184 -4.65 -13.55 -11.99
N ALA A 185 -4.93 -14.44 -12.96
CA ALA A 185 -5.31 -15.82 -12.67
C ALA A 185 -4.16 -16.62 -12.02
N GLU A 186 -2.92 -16.44 -12.50
CA GLU A 186 -1.73 -17.06 -11.89
C GLU A 186 -1.48 -16.53 -10.48
N CYS A 187 -1.61 -15.22 -10.25
CA CYS A 187 -1.51 -14.62 -8.93
C CYS A 187 -2.50 -15.27 -7.96
N ARG A 188 -3.80 -15.31 -8.32
CA ARG A 188 -4.85 -15.83 -7.43
C ARG A 188 -4.70 -17.30 -7.11
N ALA A 189 -4.17 -18.09 -8.05
CA ALA A 189 -3.88 -19.50 -7.80
C ALA A 189 -2.85 -19.73 -6.68
N LEU A 190 -2.06 -18.71 -6.31
CA LEU A 190 -1.12 -18.76 -5.18
C LEU A 190 -1.81 -18.54 -3.82
N TYR A 191 -3.02 -18.01 -3.80
CA TYR A 191 -3.74 -17.61 -2.60
C TYR A 191 -5.03 -18.42 -2.45
N PRO A 192 -5.03 -19.54 -1.72
CA PRO A 192 -6.24 -20.34 -1.49
C PRO A 192 -7.38 -19.59 -0.80
N LYS A 193 -7.08 -18.43 -0.20
CA LYS A 193 -8.05 -17.54 0.42
C LYS A 193 -8.65 -16.50 -0.54
N CYS A 194 -8.03 -16.23 -1.70
CA CYS A 194 -8.71 -15.51 -2.76
C CYS A 194 -9.93 -16.34 -3.18
N ASP A 195 -11.08 -15.68 -3.27
CA ASP A 195 -12.37 -16.26 -3.65
C ASP A 195 -12.85 -17.39 -2.73
N ASN A 196 -12.43 -17.37 -1.46
CA ASN A 196 -12.82 -18.36 -0.46
C ASN A 196 -14.34 -18.37 -0.17
N ASP A 197 -15.04 -17.31 -0.55
CA ASP A 197 -16.49 -17.17 -0.47
C ASP A 197 -17.23 -17.57 -1.77
N GLY A 198 -16.51 -18.19 -2.72
CA GLY A 198 -17.05 -18.55 -4.03
C GLY A 198 -17.17 -17.36 -4.98
N GLY A 199 -16.44 -16.27 -4.73
CA GLY A 199 -16.44 -15.04 -5.51
C GLY A 199 -17.59 -14.09 -5.18
N ALA A 200 -18.26 -14.29 -4.05
CA ALA A 200 -19.36 -13.45 -3.58
C ALA A 200 -18.86 -12.11 -3.01
N GLY A 201 -17.65 -12.09 -2.47
CA GLY A 201 -17.04 -10.97 -1.77
C GLY A 201 -17.67 -10.63 -0.42
N THR A 202 -16.96 -9.82 0.33
CA THR A 202 -17.46 -9.12 1.51
C THR A 202 -17.93 -7.72 1.13
N ALA A 203 -19.13 -7.35 1.54
CA ALA A 203 -19.62 -5.98 1.41
C ALA A 203 -18.95 -5.07 2.45
N ILE A 204 -18.20 -4.07 2.00
CA ILE A 204 -17.51 -3.10 2.85
C ILE A 204 -18.12 -1.71 2.65
N GLU A 205 -18.58 -1.11 3.74
CA GLU A 205 -19.14 0.23 3.75
C GLU A 205 -18.02 1.29 3.75
N THR A 206 -18.06 2.21 2.79
CA THR A 206 -17.20 3.39 2.74
C THR A 206 -18.03 4.67 2.68
N HIS A 207 -17.38 5.84 2.71
CA HIS A 207 -18.08 7.10 2.43
C HIS A 207 -18.51 7.25 0.97
N ALA A 208 -17.82 6.59 0.04
CA ALA A 208 -18.15 6.61 -1.39
C ALA A 208 -19.25 5.60 -1.77
N GLY A 209 -19.62 4.72 -0.84
CA GLY A 209 -20.64 3.69 -1.02
C GLY A 209 -20.14 2.32 -0.55
N THR A 210 -20.99 1.32 -0.72
CA THR A 210 -20.63 -0.08 -0.46
C THR A 210 -19.78 -0.61 -1.61
N VAL A 211 -18.65 -1.25 -1.27
CA VAL A 211 -17.79 -1.95 -2.23
C VAL A 211 -17.80 -3.44 -1.92
N THR A 212 -17.77 -4.27 -2.95
CA THR A 212 -17.56 -5.71 -2.80
C THR A 212 -16.06 -5.97 -2.84
N TYR A 213 -15.54 -6.68 -1.85
CA TYR A 213 -14.10 -6.86 -1.63
C TYR A 213 -13.77 -8.30 -1.22
N ASP A 214 -12.72 -8.86 -1.81
CA ASP A 214 -12.25 -10.20 -1.47
C ASP A 214 -11.13 -10.14 -0.41
N LYS A 215 -11.39 -10.70 0.77
CA LYS A 215 -10.45 -10.64 1.88
C LYS A 215 -9.28 -11.59 1.64
N PHE A 216 -8.08 -11.16 2.06
CA PHE A 216 -6.83 -11.91 1.88
C PHE A 216 -6.48 -12.20 0.41
N CYS A 217 -6.98 -11.36 -0.51
CA CYS A 217 -6.63 -11.44 -1.92
C CYS A 217 -5.83 -10.20 -2.37
N PRO A 218 -4.49 -10.32 -2.51
CA PRO A 218 -3.64 -9.21 -2.97
C PRO A 218 -3.64 -9.05 -4.50
N CYS A 219 -4.36 -9.91 -5.23
CA CYS A 219 -4.34 -9.97 -6.69
C CYS A 219 -5.41 -9.08 -7.32
N TRP A 220 -5.04 -7.83 -7.59
CA TRP A 220 -5.88 -6.84 -8.25
C TRP A 220 -5.82 -6.94 -9.77
N ASP A 221 -6.96 -6.72 -10.41
CA ASP A 221 -7.13 -6.77 -11.84
C ASP A 221 -7.03 -5.37 -12.50
N GLY A 222 -7.04 -5.32 -13.83
CA GLY A 222 -6.96 -4.08 -14.61
C GLY A 222 -8.15 -3.14 -14.47
N ALA A 223 -9.25 -3.57 -13.84
CA ALA A 223 -10.38 -2.72 -13.48
C ALA A 223 -10.24 -2.14 -12.06
N GLY A 224 -9.18 -2.49 -11.33
CA GLY A 224 -9.01 -2.12 -9.93
C GLY A 224 -9.99 -2.88 -9.04
N SER A 225 -10.15 -4.19 -9.27
CA SER A 225 -10.93 -5.10 -8.44
C SER A 225 -10.08 -6.30 -8.02
N ASN A 226 -10.21 -6.75 -6.78
CA ASN A 226 -9.62 -8.01 -6.33
C ASN A 226 -10.62 -9.19 -6.31
N MET A 227 -11.82 -8.99 -6.86
CA MET A 227 -12.88 -10.01 -6.90
C MET A 227 -12.62 -11.12 -7.94
N GLY A 228 -12.97 -12.37 -7.60
CA GLY A 228 -12.95 -13.59 -8.43
C GLY A 228 -13.69 -13.62 -9.74
N THR A 229 -14.56 -12.65 -9.96
CA THR A 229 -15.52 -12.64 -11.07
C THR A 229 -15.27 -11.46 -11.97
N ASN A 230 -15.58 -11.62 -13.27
CA ASN A 230 -15.41 -10.58 -14.29
C ASN A 230 -13.99 -9.99 -14.36
N ILE A 231 -12.97 -10.84 -14.16
CA ILE A 231 -11.56 -10.45 -14.15
C ILE A 231 -11.20 -9.72 -15.44
N VAL A 232 -10.64 -8.52 -15.29
CA VAL A 232 -10.04 -7.74 -16.39
C VAL A 232 -8.53 -7.88 -16.31
N GLU A 233 -7.90 -8.47 -17.31
CA GLU A 233 -6.44 -8.65 -17.28
C GLU A 233 -5.68 -7.32 -17.31
N LEU A 234 -4.50 -7.28 -16.70
CA LEU A 234 -3.68 -6.08 -16.62
C LEU A 234 -3.12 -5.68 -18.00
N PRO A 235 -3.06 -4.37 -18.33
CA PRO A 235 -2.59 -3.91 -19.63
C PRO A 235 -1.19 -4.41 -20.01
N ALA A 236 -0.32 -4.64 -19.01
CA ALA A 236 1.04 -5.16 -19.19
C ALA A 236 1.09 -6.48 -19.98
N LEU A 237 0.06 -7.33 -19.89
CA LEU A 237 0.00 -8.60 -20.61
C LEU A 237 -0.44 -8.46 -22.08
N SER A 238 -0.87 -7.28 -22.50
CA SER A 238 -1.47 -7.03 -23.82
C SER A 238 -0.63 -6.12 -24.74
N THR A 239 0.52 -5.65 -24.27
CA THR A 239 1.35 -4.67 -24.97
C THR A 239 2.84 -4.98 -24.82
N SER A 240 3.65 -4.48 -25.76
CA SER A 240 5.11 -4.49 -25.66
C SER A 240 5.68 -3.25 -24.98
N ALA A 241 4.83 -2.24 -24.70
CA ALA A 241 5.22 -1.10 -23.89
C ALA A 241 5.50 -1.54 -22.45
N ILE A 242 6.53 -0.98 -21.82
CA ILE A 242 6.88 -1.27 -20.42
C ILE A 242 6.36 -0.20 -19.45
N SER A 243 5.90 0.92 -19.99
CA SER A 243 5.45 2.08 -19.23
C SER A 243 4.34 2.84 -19.95
N TYR A 244 3.69 3.73 -19.21
CA TYR A 244 2.70 4.66 -19.72
C TYR A 244 2.86 6.03 -19.06
N THR A 245 2.50 7.08 -19.79
CA THR A 245 2.46 8.43 -19.23
C THR A 245 1.36 8.50 -18.17
N ALA A 246 1.73 8.86 -16.94
CA ALA A 246 0.78 9.15 -15.89
C ALA A 246 -0.21 10.23 -16.39
N GLY A 247 -1.52 9.99 -16.20
CA GLY A 247 -2.53 11.02 -16.47
C GLY A 247 -2.23 12.30 -15.69
N PRO A 248 -2.80 13.46 -16.07
CA PRO A 248 -2.63 14.70 -15.33
C PRO A 248 -3.10 14.49 -13.89
N THR A 249 -2.15 14.20 -13.00
CA THR A 249 -2.42 14.06 -11.58
C THR A 249 -2.41 15.48 -11.07
N THR A 250 -3.53 15.96 -10.51
CA THR A 250 -3.45 17.09 -9.58
C THR A 250 -2.44 16.67 -8.52
N THR A 251 -1.23 17.21 -8.61
CA THR A 251 -0.10 16.86 -7.76
C THR A 251 -0.53 17.09 -6.32
N THR A 252 -0.92 16.04 -5.62
CA THR A 252 -0.86 16.06 -4.16
C THR A 252 0.62 15.99 -3.83
N THR A 253 1.27 17.15 -3.84
CA THR A 253 2.58 17.31 -3.26
C THR A 253 2.41 16.94 -1.80
N TRP A 254 2.71 15.70 -1.45
CA TRP A 254 3.20 15.40 -0.12
C TRP A 254 4.49 16.17 -0.02
N THR A 255 4.38 17.43 0.40
CA THR A 255 5.54 18.16 0.87
C THR A 255 6.02 17.30 2.02
N ALA A 256 7.10 16.56 1.81
CA ALA A 256 7.77 15.83 2.86
C ALA A 256 7.81 16.77 4.06
N ILE A 257 7.18 16.37 5.17
CA ILE A 257 7.28 17.14 6.40
C ILE A 257 8.78 17.21 6.64
N SER A 258 9.33 18.41 6.45
CA SER A 258 10.76 18.62 6.55
C SER A 258 11.23 18.03 7.87
N SER A 259 12.41 17.41 7.85
CA SER A 259 13.14 16.77 8.95
C SER A 259 13.34 17.63 10.21
N ALA A 260 12.72 18.81 10.29
CA ALA A 260 12.59 19.63 11.49
C ALA A 260 11.61 19.06 12.53
N SER A 261 10.61 18.26 12.14
CA SER A 261 9.63 17.68 13.09
C SER A 261 10.17 16.46 13.86
N THR A 262 11.12 15.72 13.29
CA THR A 262 11.82 14.60 13.98
C THR A 262 12.63 15.08 15.19
N ALA A 263 13.04 16.35 15.22
CA ALA A 263 13.76 16.93 16.36
C ALA A 263 12.87 17.19 17.60
N ARG A 264 11.53 17.19 17.45
CA ARG A 264 10.61 17.34 18.60
C ARG A 264 10.12 16.02 19.18
N MET A 265 10.06 14.93 18.41
CA MET A 265 9.72 13.61 18.96
C MET A 265 10.86 12.98 19.78
N SER A 266 12.13 13.28 19.46
CA SER A 266 13.27 12.82 20.27
C SER A 266 13.33 13.46 21.67
N LYS A 267 12.68 14.61 21.89
CA LYS A 267 12.57 15.23 23.21
C LYS A 267 11.48 14.63 24.10
N LEU A 268 10.47 13.96 23.54
CA LEU A 268 9.43 13.30 24.35
C LEU A 268 9.86 11.91 24.85
N PHE A 269 10.75 11.21 24.14
CA PHE A 269 11.29 9.92 24.58
C PHE A 269 12.49 10.00 25.53
N SER A 270 13.03 11.20 25.78
CA SER A 270 14.21 11.39 26.64
C SER A 270 13.90 11.52 28.15
N LEU A 271 12.64 11.33 28.59
CA LEU A 271 12.26 11.55 30.00
C LEU A 271 12.00 10.29 30.85
N THR A 272 12.28 9.08 30.36
CA THR A 272 12.16 7.85 31.18
C THR A 272 13.34 6.89 31.12
N ALA A 273 14.54 7.36 30.73
CA ALA A 273 15.78 6.62 30.98
C ALA A 273 16.29 6.89 32.41
N ALA A 274 15.52 6.48 33.41
CA ALA A 274 16.00 6.37 34.79
C ALA A 274 16.66 5.00 34.98
N VAL A 275 17.99 5.01 34.95
CA VAL A 275 18.91 4.16 35.73
C VAL A 275 18.52 2.69 35.87
N PHE A 276 19.09 1.83 35.02
CA PHE A 276 19.54 0.50 35.47
C PHE A 276 20.88 0.18 34.79
N THR A 277 21.95 0.36 35.56
CA THR A 277 23.32 0.01 35.20
C THR A 277 23.65 -1.39 35.75
N LEU A 278 24.40 -2.16 34.94
CA LEU A 278 25.15 -3.40 35.26
C LEU A 278 24.30 -4.66 35.51
N LEU A 279 24.54 -5.79 34.84
CA LEU A 279 25.83 -6.49 34.80
C LEU A 279 25.93 -7.45 33.60
N VAL A 280 27.09 -7.38 32.95
CA VAL A 280 27.62 -8.37 32.02
C VAL A 280 28.03 -9.63 32.79
N ARG A 281 27.53 -10.80 32.38
CA ARG A 281 28.29 -12.04 32.19
C ARG A 281 27.54 -12.93 31.21
#